data_AF-A0A0Q8RFM5-F1
#
_entry.id   AF-A0A0Q8RFM5-F1
#
_cell.length_a   1.000
_cell.length_b   1.000
_cell.length_c   1.000
_cell.angle_alpha   90.00
_cell.angle_beta   90.00
_cell.angle_gamma   90.00
#
_symmetry.space_group_name_H-M   'P 1'
#
loop_
_entity.id
_entity.type
_entity.pdbx_description
1 polymer ?
#
loop_
_entity_poly.entity_id
_entity_poly.type
_entity_poly.pdbx_seq_one_letter_code
_entity_poly.pdbx_strand_id
1 'polypeptide(L)'
;MQHQETPPLERLARHEAYLASDPDNLSLLQTVVELCFAAGLPQRAETHVRAALERHAGEPGLLAMLGNTLLAQQQWEPAAELFGGLLGRFADGGLAYNFALACLFLGRWQEGWHALAPYVEGEGASPAPGAVTIALRLLHRLGDLDKASALVQRYRDAFSQAPAFLGAASAVCLDDGDLEQAEALSTASLACGRNVEALVVAGSVALARTDNDAAVPLFEEALASSATEARAWAGLGMASMLRRDLKSAQQQLEKAVHFMPGHIGTWHLLAWARLYSNDLAGATAAFETALGLDRNFGESHGGMAVVQAMAGKRAEAEASIARALGLDRDNLSARYAQMALDGDLQDPARFHALAMRLLSMREGTFGRSMGDIVQSYQSR
;
A
#
# COMPACT_ATOMS: atom_id res chain seq x y z
N MET A 1 -3.75 14.99 -46.20
CA MET A 1 -3.49 13.54 -46.20
C MET A 1 -3.23 13.12 -44.77
N GLN A 2 -4.21 12.52 -44.12
CA GLN A 2 -4.02 11.89 -42.81
C GLN A 2 -3.17 10.64 -43.04
N HIS A 3 -1.96 10.60 -42.49
CA HIS A 3 -1.19 9.37 -42.40
C HIS A 3 -1.99 8.39 -41.53
N GLN A 4 -2.64 7.41 -42.16
CA GLN A 4 -3.13 6.25 -41.43
C GLN A 4 -1.90 5.50 -40.92
N GLU A 5 -1.65 5.58 -39.61
CA GLU A 5 -0.62 4.79 -38.96
C GLU A 5 -0.88 3.31 -39.23
N THR A 6 0.13 2.61 -39.73
CA THR A 6 0.07 1.17 -39.96
C THR A 6 -0.21 0.46 -38.62
N PRO A 7 -1.20 -0.44 -38.55
CA PRO A 7 -1.55 -1.15 -37.32
C PRO A 7 -0.33 -1.80 -36.65
N PRO A 8 -0.24 -1.81 -35.29
CA PRO A 8 0.92 -2.35 -34.56
C PRO A 8 1.33 -3.77 -34.98
N LEU A 9 0.37 -4.63 -35.30
CA LEU A 9 0.61 -6.01 -35.72
C LEU A 9 1.22 -6.12 -37.13
N GLU A 10 0.81 -5.26 -38.07
CA GLU A 10 1.39 -5.22 -39.42
C GLU A 10 2.83 -4.70 -39.39
N ARG A 11 3.09 -3.69 -38.55
CA ARG A 11 4.46 -3.24 -38.27
C ARG A 11 5.29 -4.36 -37.67
N LEU A 12 4.77 -5.07 -36.66
CA LEU A 12 5.47 -6.18 -36.02
C LEU A 12 5.84 -7.26 -37.05
N ALA A 13 4.88 -7.75 -37.83
CA ALA A 13 5.11 -8.78 -38.84
C ALA A 13 6.20 -8.38 -39.86
N ARG A 14 6.23 -7.11 -40.28
CA ARG A 14 7.26 -6.59 -41.17
C ARG A 14 8.65 -6.61 -40.53
N HIS A 15 8.78 -6.17 -39.27
CA HIS A 15 10.09 -6.16 -38.59
C HIS A 15 10.56 -7.57 -38.24
N GLU A 16 9.65 -8.49 -37.95
CA GLU A 16 9.99 -9.91 -37.78
C GLU A 16 10.51 -10.53 -39.07
N ALA A 17 9.96 -10.16 -40.24
CA ALA A 17 10.51 -10.60 -41.52
C ALA A 17 11.93 -10.07 -41.75
N TYR A 18 12.20 -8.81 -41.36
CA TYR A 18 13.56 -8.25 -41.42
C TYR A 18 14.50 -8.94 -40.44
N LEU A 19 14.06 -9.20 -39.21
CA LEU A 19 14.84 -9.95 -38.21
C LEU A 19 15.11 -11.39 -38.66
N ALA A 20 14.16 -12.04 -39.35
CA ALA A 20 14.37 -13.37 -39.92
C ALA A 20 15.43 -13.37 -41.03
N SER A 21 15.57 -12.26 -41.76
CA SER A 21 16.62 -12.09 -42.78
C SER A 21 17.99 -11.74 -42.19
N ASP A 22 18.03 -11.13 -41.00
CA ASP A 22 19.24 -10.74 -40.28
C ASP A 22 19.12 -11.04 -38.76
N PRO A 23 19.21 -12.33 -38.36
CA PRO A 23 18.88 -12.76 -36.98
C PRO A 23 19.84 -12.28 -35.89
N ASP A 24 21.03 -11.81 -36.26
CA ASP A 24 22.06 -11.33 -35.32
C ASP A 24 21.95 -9.82 -35.07
N ASN A 25 20.97 -9.15 -35.69
CA ASN A 25 20.78 -7.72 -35.55
C ASN A 25 20.02 -7.34 -34.28
N LEU A 26 20.78 -7.06 -33.21
CA LEU A 26 20.23 -6.74 -31.89
C LEU A 26 19.34 -5.47 -31.90
N SER A 27 19.61 -4.50 -32.77
CA SER A 27 18.77 -3.30 -32.89
C SER A 27 17.40 -3.62 -33.48
N LEU A 28 17.35 -4.49 -34.49
CA LEU A 28 16.08 -5.00 -35.02
C LEU A 28 15.35 -5.86 -33.98
N LEU A 29 16.07 -6.71 -33.25
CA LEU A 29 15.48 -7.50 -32.17
C LEU A 29 14.83 -6.60 -31.10
N GLN A 30 15.53 -5.56 -30.66
CA GLN A 30 14.99 -4.58 -29.71
C GLN A 30 13.69 -3.96 -30.25
N THR A 31 13.68 -3.54 -31.51
CA THR A 31 12.48 -2.98 -32.16
C THR A 31 11.33 -4.00 -32.21
N VAL A 32 11.61 -5.27 -32.51
CA VAL A 32 10.61 -6.34 -32.51
C VAL A 32 10.04 -6.56 -31.12
N VAL A 33 10.88 -6.56 -30.08
CA VAL A 33 10.44 -6.70 -28.68
C VAL A 33 9.56 -5.53 -28.24
N GLU A 34 9.95 -4.30 -28.56
CA GLU A 34 9.13 -3.10 -28.29
C GLU A 34 7.77 -3.17 -28.99
N LEU A 35 7.75 -3.60 -30.25
CA LEU A 35 6.51 -3.81 -31.01
C LEU A 35 5.64 -4.93 -30.43
N CYS A 36 6.25 -6.01 -29.92
CA CYS A 36 5.53 -7.06 -29.20
C CYS A 36 4.86 -6.50 -27.95
N PHE A 37 5.55 -5.68 -27.14
CA PHE A 37 4.91 -5.05 -25.98
C PHE A 37 3.80 -4.08 -26.37
N ALA A 38 4.00 -3.25 -27.39
CA ALA A 38 2.97 -2.36 -27.91
C ALA A 38 1.73 -3.11 -28.43
N ALA A 39 1.91 -4.33 -28.92
CA ALA A 39 0.83 -5.21 -29.36
C ALA A 39 0.23 -6.09 -28.25
N GLY A 40 0.74 -6.00 -27.01
CA GLY A 40 0.27 -6.84 -25.89
C GLY A 40 0.67 -8.31 -26.00
N LEU A 41 1.81 -8.61 -26.64
CA LEU A 41 2.30 -9.96 -26.94
C LEU A 41 3.65 -10.28 -26.25
N PRO A 42 3.75 -10.24 -24.91
CA PRO A 42 5.03 -10.42 -24.22
C PRO A 42 5.60 -11.84 -24.36
N GLN A 43 4.77 -12.88 -24.53
CA GLN A 43 5.25 -14.26 -24.81
C GLN A 43 5.96 -14.35 -26.17
N ARG A 44 5.52 -13.54 -27.14
CA ARG A 44 6.14 -13.48 -28.46
C ARG A 44 7.49 -12.77 -28.40
N ALA A 45 7.59 -11.70 -27.61
CA ALA A 45 8.87 -11.07 -27.30
C ALA A 45 9.85 -12.08 -26.68
N GLU A 46 9.40 -12.90 -25.73
CA GLU A 46 10.25 -13.88 -25.06
C GLU A 46 10.82 -14.90 -26.05
N THR A 47 9.99 -15.39 -26.97
CA THR A 47 10.42 -16.33 -28.02
C THR A 47 11.58 -15.74 -28.84
N HIS A 48 11.46 -14.48 -29.26
CA HIS A 48 12.51 -13.80 -30.04
C HIS A 48 13.80 -13.61 -29.24
N VAL A 49 13.69 -13.18 -27.98
CA VAL A 49 14.87 -12.96 -27.12
C VAL A 49 15.58 -14.29 -26.81
N ARG A 50 14.84 -15.36 -26.53
CA ARG A 50 15.43 -16.69 -26.30
C ARG A 50 16.14 -17.23 -27.54
N ALA A 51 15.56 -17.07 -28.72
CA ALA A 51 16.21 -17.45 -29.97
C ALA A 51 17.53 -16.66 -30.20
N ALA A 52 17.59 -15.40 -29.81
CA ALA A 52 18.83 -14.63 -29.86
C ALA A 52 19.87 -15.10 -28.82
N LEU A 53 19.43 -15.46 -27.61
CA LEU A 53 20.30 -16.01 -26.56
C LEU A 53 20.90 -17.38 -26.91
N GLU A 54 20.23 -18.18 -27.74
CA GLU A 54 20.81 -19.43 -28.28
C GLU A 54 22.05 -19.17 -29.16
N ARG A 55 22.10 -18.02 -29.84
CA ARG A 55 23.22 -17.61 -30.70
C ARG A 55 24.28 -16.84 -29.91
N HIS A 56 23.84 -15.97 -28.99
CA HIS A 56 24.67 -15.06 -28.21
C HIS A 56 24.50 -15.33 -26.70
N ALA A 57 24.93 -16.53 -26.28
CA ALA A 57 24.76 -16.97 -24.91
C ALA A 57 25.46 -16.04 -23.90
N GLY A 58 24.70 -15.54 -22.94
CA GLY A 58 25.23 -14.73 -21.85
C GLY A 58 25.48 -13.25 -22.18
N GLU A 59 25.03 -12.76 -23.33
CA GLU A 59 25.09 -11.33 -23.68
C GLU A 59 24.21 -10.52 -22.69
N PRO A 60 24.77 -9.56 -21.93
CA PRO A 60 24.05 -8.86 -20.87
C PRO A 60 22.80 -8.10 -21.33
N GLY A 61 22.83 -7.49 -22.52
CA GLY A 61 21.68 -6.76 -23.08
C GLY A 61 20.49 -7.68 -23.35
N LEU A 62 20.73 -8.83 -23.97
CA LEU A 62 19.73 -9.87 -24.24
C LEU A 62 19.18 -10.48 -22.95
N LEU A 63 20.03 -10.69 -21.95
CA LEU A 63 19.58 -11.12 -20.62
C LEU A 63 18.67 -10.05 -19.99
N ALA A 64 19.06 -8.77 -20.02
CA ALA A 64 18.23 -7.69 -19.50
C ALA A 64 16.88 -7.56 -20.27
N MET A 65 16.88 -7.73 -21.60
CA MET A 65 15.66 -7.81 -22.41
C MET A 65 14.77 -8.99 -22.01
N LEU A 66 15.36 -10.16 -21.75
CA LEU A 66 14.63 -11.33 -21.25
C LEU A 66 14.01 -11.01 -19.88
N GLY A 67 14.78 -10.43 -18.96
CA GLY A 67 14.30 -9.99 -17.65
C GLY A 67 13.11 -9.03 -17.75
N ASN A 68 13.18 -8.03 -18.62
CA ASN A 68 12.07 -7.09 -18.87
C ASN A 68 10.83 -7.81 -19.40
N THR A 69 11.04 -8.80 -20.26
CA THR A 69 9.95 -9.61 -20.82
C THR A 69 9.30 -10.51 -19.75
N LEU A 70 10.10 -11.08 -18.83
CA LEU A 70 9.60 -11.84 -17.69
C LEU A 70 8.79 -10.94 -16.74
N LEU A 71 9.27 -9.73 -16.45
CA LEU A 71 8.51 -8.73 -15.67
C LEU A 71 7.17 -8.38 -16.33
N ALA A 72 7.13 -8.16 -17.65
CA ALA A 72 5.90 -7.87 -18.38
C ALA A 72 4.88 -9.02 -18.32
N GLN A 73 5.36 -10.25 -18.12
CA GLN A 73 4.52 -11.44 -17.92
C GLN A 73 4.21 -11.73 -16.45
N GLN A 74 4.62 -10.85 -15.53
CA GLN A 74 4.48 -11.04 -14.07
C GLN A 74 5.21 -12.30 -13.55
N GLN A 75 6.23 -12.76 -14.27
CA GLN A 75 7.12 -13.83 -13.84
C GLN A 75 8.21 -13.25 -12.93
N TRP A 76 7.83 -12.96 -11.69
CA TRP A 76 8.67 -12.21 -10.75
C TRP A 76 9.94 -12.96 -10.33
N GLU A 77 9.84 -14.24 -9.95
CA GLU A 77 10.99 -15.01 -9.46
C GLU A 77 12.07 -15.19 -10.54
N PRO A 78 11.76 -15.65 -11.77
CA PRO A 78 12.77 -15.76 -12.82
C PRO A 78 13.39 -14.41 -13.21
N ALA A 79 12.60 -13.33 -13.17
CA ALA A 79 13.13 -11.98 -13.41
C ALA A 79 14.10 -11.55 -12.31
N ALA A 80 13.77 -11.78 -11.04
CA ALA A 80 14.62 -11.46 -9.91
C ALA A 80 15.95 -12.22 -9.95
N GLU A 81 15.93 -13.53 -10.24
CA GLU A 81 17.15 -14.33 -10.40
C GLU A 81 18.05 -13.78 -11.52
N LEU A 82 17.46 -13.44 -12.66
CA LEU A 82 18.19 -12.91 -13.80
C LEU A 82 18.81 -11.55 -13.50
N PHE A 83 18.03 -10.60 -12.97
CA PHE A 83 18.54 -9.26 -12.66
C PHE A 83 19.54 -9.27 -11.51
N GLY A 84 19.33 -10.12 -10.49
CA GLY A 84 20.29 -10.32 -9.41
C GLY A 84 21.63 -10.85 -9.93
N GLY A 85 21.60 -11.80 -10.86
CA GLY A 85 22.80 -12.31 -11.54
C GLY A 85 23.54 -11.24 -12.36
N LEU A 86 22.81 -10.35 -13.03
CA LEU A 86 23.40 -9.23 -13.75
C LEU A 86 23.99 -8.17 -12.81
N LEU A 87 23.29 -7.83 -11.72
CA LEU A 87 23.76 -6.88 -10.70
C LEU A 87 25.04 -7.33 -10.00
N GLY A 88 25.23 -8.65 -9.83
CA GLY A 88 26.49 -9.21 -9.33
C GLY A 88 27.70 -8.93 -10.23
N ARG A 89 27.48 -8.49 -11.48
CA ARG A 89 28.52 -8.21 -12.48
C ARG A 89 28.57 -6.74 -12.90
N PHE A 90 27.44 -6.05 -12.87
CA PHE A 90 27.27 -4.70 -13.38
C PHE A 90 26.57 -3.81 -12.35
N ALA A 91 27.26 -2.76 -11.91
CA ALA A 91 26.65 -1.73 -11.07
C ALA A 91 25.84 -0.77 -11.94
N ASP A 92 24.56 -1.08 -12.15
CA ASP A 92 23.64 -0.30 -12.97
C ASP A 92 22.30 -0.04 -12.27
N GLY A 93 21.86 1.23 -12.30
CA GLY A 93 20.63 1.66 -11.63
C GLY A 93 19.35 1.16 -12.30
N GLY A 94 19.37 0.91 -13.61
CA GLY A 94 18.23 0.34 -14.33
C GLY A 94 18.02 -1.14 -14.00
N LEU A 95 19.11 -1.90 -13.92
CA LEU A 95 19.08 -3.28 -13.42
C LEU A 95 18.62 -3.34 -11.95
N ALA A 96 19.10 -2.43 -11.11
CA ALA A 96 18.71 -2.34 -9.70
C ALA A 96 17.22 -2.03 -9.56
N TYR A 97 16.70 -1.10 -10.36
CA TYR A 97 15.27 -0.79 -10.43
C TYR A 97 14.43 -2.03 -10.80
N ASN A 98 14.81 -2.74 -11.85
CA ASN A 98 14.07 -3.91 -12.31
C ASN A 98 14.11 -5.09 -11.32
N PHE A 99 15.27 -5.31 -10.69
CA PHE A 99 15.40 -6.28 -9.60
C PHE A 99 14.51 -5.91 -8.41
N ALA A 100 14.58 -4.65 -7.98
CA ALA A 100 13.79 -4.13 -6.87
C ALA A 100 12.28 -4.21 -7.13
N LEU A 101 11.85 -3.99 -8.38
CA LEU A 101 10.47 -4.18 -8.81
C LEU A 101 10.02 -5.63 -8.65
N ALA A 102 10.82 -6.61 -9.08
CA ALA A 102 10.52 -8.02 -8.88
C ALA A 102 10.44 -8.37 -7.38
N CYS A 103 11.43 -7.92 -6.59
CA CYS A 103 11.47 -8.12 -5.15
C CYS A 103 10.25 -7.54 -4.42
N LEU A 104 9.71 -6.41 -4.87
CA LEU A 104 8.50 -5.80 -4.30
C LEU A 104 7.31 -6.77 -4.36
N PHE A 105 7.08 -7.40 -5.52
CA PHE A 105 5.97 -8.35 -5.73
C PHE A 105 6.21 -9.72 -5.06
N LEU A 106 7.47 -10.12 -4.91
CA LEU A 106 7.84 -11.36 -4.22
C LEU A 106 7.81 -11.26 -2.68
N GLY A 107 7.64 -10.06 -2.12
CA GLY A 107 7.75 -9.87 -0.67
C GLY A 107 9.20 -9.79 -0.17
N ARG A 108 10.19 -9.77 -1.06
CA ARG A 108 11.63 -9.72 -0.76
C ARG A 108 12.10 -8.27 -0.57
N TRP A 109 11.38 -7.50 0.24
CA TRP A 109 11.51 -6.04 0.30
C TRP A 109 12.90 -5.57 0.73
N GLN A 110 13.52 -6.27 1.67
CA GLN A 110 14.86 -5.94 2.16
C GLN A 110 15.93 -6.09 1.06
N GLU A 111 15.84 -7.14 0.25
CA GLU A 111 16.76 -7.38 -0.87
C GLU A 111 16.59 -6.33 -1.96
N GLY A 112 15.33 -6.02 -2.32
CA GLY A 112 15.03 -4.97 -3.29
C GLY A 112 15.54 -3.60 -2.84
N TRP A 113 15.35 -3.25 -1.56
CA TRP A 113 15.88 -2.01 -1.00
C TRP A 113 17.41 -1.98 -1.02
N HIS A 114 18.07 -3.07 -0.59
CA HIS A 114 19.53 -3.13 -0.57
C HIS A 114 20.15 -2.90 -1.96
N ALA A 115 19.54 -3.46 -3.01
CA ALA A 115 19.99 -3.27 -4.38
C ALA A 115 19.77 -1.84 -4.90
N LEU A 116 18.65 -1.20 -4.53
CA LEU A 116 18.23 0.08 -5.09
C LEU A 116 18.79 1.30 -4.34
N ALA A 117 19.00 1.18 -3.02
CA ALA A 117 19.43 2.27 -2.14
C ALA A 117 20.63 3.07 -2.67
N PRO A 118 21.73 2.45 -3.17
CA PRO A 118 22.89 3.20 -3.67
C PRO A 118 22.56 4.18 -4.81
N TYR A 119 21.53 3.90 -5.60
CA TYR A 119 21.14 4.68 -6.77
C TYR A 119 20.10 5.76 -6.47
N VAL A 120 19.47 5.73 -5.29
CA VAL A 120 18.47 6.72 -4.87
C VAL A 120 18.95 7.59 -3.71
N GLU A 121 19.86 7.10 -2.87
CA GLU A 121 20.42 7.84 -1.73
C GLU A 121 21.77 8.51 -2.04
N GLY A 122 22.52 8.01 -3.05
CA GLY A 122 23.87 8.47 -3.35
C GLY A 122 24.00 9.99 -3.54
N GLU A 123 25.12 10.56 -3.12
CA GLU A 123 25.45 11.95 -3.44
C GLU A 123 25.60 12.11 -4.96
N GLY A 124 24.94 13.11 -5.53
CA GLY A 124 24.90 13.31 -6.99
C GLY A 124 24.01 12.31 -7.75
N ALA A 125 23.30 11.41 -7.06
CA ALA A 125 22.32 10.54 -7.69
C ALA A 125 21.20 11.36 -8.35
N SER A 126 20.86 11.00 -9.59
CA SER A 126 19.75 11.57 -10.36
C SER A 126 18.82 10.45 -10.83
N PRO A 127 18.15 9.74 -9.89
CA PRO A 127 17.29 8.61 -10.24
C PRO A 127 16.09 9.07 -11.07
N ALA A 128 15.57 8.16 -11.90
CA ALA A 128 14.27 8.36 -12.53
C ALA A 128 13.15 8.36 -11.46
N PRO A 129 12.01 9.05 -11.67
CA PRO A 129 10.91 9.05 -10.72
C PRO A 129 10.44 7.64 -10.34
N GLY A 130 10.41 6.71 -11.31
CA GLY A 130 10.03 5.32 -11.08
C GLY A 130 10.91 4.59 -10.07
N ALA A 131 12.23 4.85 -10.07
CA ALA A 131 13.14 4.26 -9.10
C ALA A 131 12.83 4.73 -7.68
N VAL A 132 12.59 6.02 -7.49
CA VAL A 132 12.22 6.54 -6.17
C VAL A 132 10.83 6.06 -5.76
N THR A 133 9.86 5.94 -6.67
CA THR A 133 8.55 5.34 -6.36
C THR A 133 8.66 3.91 -5.82
N ILE A 134 9.50 3.06 -6.43
CA ILE A 134 9.73 1.69 -5.94
C ILE A 134 10.46 1.70 -4.60
N ALA A 135 11.45 2.58 -4.43
CA ALA A 135 12.13 2.77 -3.15
C ALA A 135 11.16 3.14 -2.01
N LEU A 136 10.26 4.10 -2.24
CA LEU A 136 9.24 4.48 -1.26
C LEU A 136 8.34 3.29 -0.88
N ARG A 137 7.88 2.51 -1.85
CA ARG A 137 7.05 1.32 -1.61
C ARG A 137 7.78 0.23 -0.84
N LEU A 138 9.06 0.02 -1.12
CA LEU A 138 9.88 -0.95 -0.39
C LEU A 138 10.08 -0.53 1.07
N LEU A 139 10.47 0.72 1.32
CA LEU A 139 10.64 1.26 2.67
C LEU A 139 9.33 1.25 3.45
N HIS A 140 8.23 1.62 2.79
CA HIS A 140 6.89 1.58 3.37
C HIS A 140 6.49 0.16 3.80
N ARG A 141 6.75 -0.85 2.97
CA ARG A 141 6.53 -2.27 3.32
C ARG A 141 7.45 -2.77 4.44
N LEU A 142 8.67 -2.24 4.52
CA LEU A 142 9.61 -2.52 5.61
C LEU A 142 9.25 -1.80 6.92
N GLY A 143 8.32 -0.84 6.88
CA GLY A 143 7.97 0.01 8.02
C GLY A 143 9.00 1.09 8.36
N ASP A 144 9.99 1.33 7.49
CA ASP A 144 11.02 2.36 7.67
C ASP A 144 10.51 3.71 7.15
N LEU A 145 9.51 4.25 7.86
CA LEU A 145 8.83 5.50 7.50
C LEU A 145 9.78 6.70 7.55
N ASP A 146 10.74 6.71 8.47
CA ASP A 146 11.74 7.78 8.59
C ASP A 146 12.54 7.96 7.29
N LYS A 147 13.08 6.86 6.75
CA LYS A 147 13.80 6.92 5.46
C LYS A 147 12.88 7.24 4.30
N ALA A 148 11.66 6.70 4.30
CA ALA A 148 10.69 6.97 3.25
C ALA A 148 10.34 8.48 3.22
N SER A 149 10.03 9.08 4.37
CA SER A 149 9.76 10.51 4.53
C SER A 149 10.97 11.36 4.12
N ALA A 150 12.19 10.95 4.45
CA ALA A 150 13.41 11.63 3.99
C ALA A 150 13.54 11.64 2.44
N LEU A 151 13.25 10.52 1.78
CA LEU A 151 13.22 10.45 0.31
C LEU A 151 12.10 11.32 -0.29
N VAL A 152 10.92 11.35 0.33
CA VAL A 152 9.83 12.25 -0.09
C VAL A 152 10.30 13.69 -0.07
N GLN A 153 10.88 14.16 1.03
CA GLN A 153 11.35 15.55 1.14
C GLN A 153 12.47 15.87 0.14
N ARG A 154 13.38 14.92 -0.12
CA ARG A 154 14.48 15.10 -1.07
C ARG A 154 14.00 15.27 -2.52
N TYR A 155 12.96 14.53 -2.91
CA TYR A 155 12.56 14.41 -4.32
C TYR A 155 11.23 15.08 -4.69
N ARG A 156 10.48 15.61 -3.72
CA ARG A 156 9.15 16.21 -3.95
C ARG A 156 9.12 17.30 -5.01
N ASP A 157 10.13 18.17 -5.05
CA ASP A 157 10.16 19.30 -5.99
C ASP A 157 10.54 18.82 -7.40
N ALA A 158 11.55 17.94 -7.47
CA ALA A 158 12.04 17.36 -8.72
C ALA A 158 10.97 16.51 -9.41
N PHE A 159 10.12 15.81 -8.65
CA PHE A 159 9.09 14.90 -9.16
C PHE A 159 7.67 15.40 -8.92
N SER A 160 7.50 16.72 -8.83
CA SER A 160 6.21 17.41 -8.63
C SER A 160 5.18 17.18 -9.73
N GLN A 161 5.57 16.57 -10.86
CA GLN A 161 4.69 16.22 -11.98
C GLN A 161 4.64 14.71 -12.26
N ALA A 162 5.16 13.87 -11.36
CA ALA A 162 5.18 12.42 -11.51
C ALA A 162 4.08 11.78 -10.64
N PRO A 163 2.89 11.47 -11.18
CA PRO A 163 1.75 11.02 -10.39
C PRO A 163 2.04 9.73 -9.60
N ALA A 164 2.79 8.79 -10.17
CA ALA A 164 3.15 7.56 -9.46
C ALA A 164 4.01 7.82 -8.21
N PHE A 165 4.96 8.75 -8.29
CA PHE A 165 5.78 9.16 -7.16
C PHE A 165 4.94 9.91 -6.12
N LEU A 166 4.13 10.88 -6.56
CA LEU A 166 3.27 11.67 -5.67
C LEU A 166 2.26 10.80 -4.91
N GLY A 167 1.66 9.81 -5.59
CA GLY A 167 0.78 8.83 -4.95
C GLY A 167 1.49 8.03 -3.85
N ALA A 168 2.64 7.42 -4.17
CA ALA A 168 3.42 6.67 -3.17
C ALA A 168 3.91 7.56 -2.02
N ALA A 169 4.36 8.78 -2.32
CA ALA A 169 4.77 9.75 -1.31
C ALA A 169 3.61 10.15 -0.39
N SER A 170 2.40 10.34 -0.93
CA SER A 170 1.21 10.65 -0.14
C SER A 170 0.82 9.51 0.80
N ALA A 171 1.01 8.25 0.37
CA ALA A 171 0.76 7.08 1.20
C ALA A 171 1.76 6.96 2.36
N VAL A 172 3.03 7.28 2.11
CA VAL A 172 4.06 7.39 3.16
C VAL A 172 3.68 8.46 4.17
N CYS A 173 3.35 9.68 3.72
CA CYS A 173 2.96 10.77 4.63
C CYS A 173 1.71 10.44 5.45
N LEU A 174 0.73 9.73 4.86
CA LEU A 174 -0.46 9.30 5.58
C LEU A 174 -0.11 8.34 6.73
N ASP A 175 0.72 7.34 6.45
CA ASP A 175 1.08 6.33 7.45
C ASP A 175 2.11 6.87 8.47
N ASP A 176 2.86 7.93 8.12
CA ASP A 176 3.71 8.72 9.02
C ASP A 176 2.90 9.72 9.90
N GLY A 177 1.61 9.88 9.62
CA GLY A 177 0.69 10.76 10.36
C GLY A 177 0.73 12.24 9.95
N ASP A 178 1.43 12.58 8.86
CA ASP A 178 1.46 13.91 8.27
C ASP A 178 0.29 14.09 7.28
N LEU A 179 -0.90 14.32 7.83
CA LEU A 179 -2.15 14.45 7.07
C LEU A 179 -2.13 15.64 6.10
N GLU A 180 -1.44 16.73 6.43
CA GLU A 180 -1.35 17.91 5.58
C GLU A 180 -0.57 17.59 4.31
N GLN A 181 0.59 16.94 4.45
CA GLN A 181 1.40 16.52 3.31
C GLN A 181 0.75 15.39 2.52
N ALA A 182 0.08 14.45 3.19
CA ALA A 182 -0.69 13.40 2.52
C ALA A 182 -1.78 13.99 1.62
N GLU A 183 -2.53 15.00 2.10
CA GLU A 183 -3.53 15.71 1.30
C GLU A 183 -2.91 16.46 0.12
N ALA A 184 -1.85 17.24 0.38
CA ALA A 184 -1.21 18.04 -0.65
C ALA A 184 -0.65 17.17 -1.79
N LEU A 185 0.04 16.08 -1.45
CA LEU A 185 0.66 15.17 -2.42
C LEU A 185 -0.38 14.32 -3.17
N SER A 186 -1.43 13.83 -2.49
CA SER A 186 -2.51 13.10 -3.17
C SER A 186 -3.28 14.00 -4.14
N THR A 187 -3.59 15.24 -3.73
CA THR A 187 -4.21 16.25 -4.62
C THR A 187 -3.34 16.54 -5.83
N ALA A 188 -2.03 16.77 -5.63
CA ALA A 188 -1.09 17.00 -6.72
C ALA A 188 -1.02 15.79 -7.67
N SER A 189 -0.97 14.58 -7.14
CA SER A 189 -0.98 13.36 -7.95
C SER A 189 -2.22 13.29 -8.86
N LEU A 190 -3.41 13.54 -8.29
CA LEU A 190 -4.68 13.46 -9.02
C LEU A 190 -4.81 14.58 -10.07
N ALA A 191 -4.18 15.73 -9.85
CA ALA A 191 -4.11 16.80 -10.85
C ALA A 191 -3.22 16.43 -12.06
N CYS A 192 -2.17 15.62 -11.86
CA CYS A 192 -1.31 15.13 -12.95
C CYS A 192 -1.94 13.96 -13.72
N GLY A 193 -2.84 13.20 -13.09
CA GLY A 193 -3.54 12.08 -13.72
C GLY A 193 -4.13 11.11 -12.70
N ARG A 194 -4.97 10.18 -13.19
CA ARG A 194 -5.60 9.19 -12.32
C ARG A 194 -4.57 8.26 -11.68
N ASN A 195 -4.57 8.20 -10.35
CA ASN A 195 -3.70 7.33 -9.56
C ASN A 195 -4.51 6.68 -8.42
N VAL A 196 -4.58 5.35 -8.40
CA VAL A 196 -5.34 4.58 -7.41
C VAL A 196 -4.86 4.81 -5.98
N GLU A 197 -3.55 4.83 -5.78
CA GLU A 197 -2.93 5.04 -4.47
C GLU A 197 -3.26 6.44 -3.93
N ALA A 198 -3.22 7.47 -4.78
CA ALA A 198 -3.61 8.82 -4.42
C ALA A 198 -5.12 8.96 -4.15
N LEU A 199 -5.99 8.26 -4.89
CA LEU A 199 -7.43 8.22 -4.63
C LEU A 199 -7.72 7.63 -3.24
N VAL A 200 -7.04 6.53 -2.90
CA VAL A 200 -7.15 5.91 -1.57
C VAL A 200 -6.70 6.87 -0.49
N VAL A 201 -5.54 7.52 -0.64
CA VAL A 201 -5.03 8.48 0.35
C VAL A 201 -5.96 9.67 0.52
N ALA A 202 -6.44 10.27 -0.58
CA ALA A 202 -7.39 11.37 -0.52
C ALA A 202 -8.69 10.97 0.20
N GLY A 203 -9.21 9.76 -0.08
CA GLY A 203 -10.37 9.21 0.62
C GLY A 203 -10.10 9.00 2.12
N SER A 204 -8.93 8.49 2.48
CA SER A 204 -8.51 8.31 3.88
C SER A 204 -8.35 9.63 4.62
N VAL A 205 -7.81 10.67 3.98
CA VAL A 205 -7.75 12.03 4.53
C VAL A 205 -9.16 12.59 4.75
N ALA A 206 -10.07 12.40 3.79
CA ALA A 206 -11.46 12.82 3.94
C ALA A 206 -12.16 12.11 5.11
N LEU A 207 -11.93 10.79 5.30
CA LEU A 207 -12.41 10.06 6.48
C LEU A 207 -11.83 10.58 7.79
N ALA A 208 -10.53 10.90 7.82
CA ALA A 208 -9.90 11.48 9.01
C ALA A 208 -10.53 12.83 9.40
N ARG A 209 -11.05 13.56 8.42
CA ARG A 209 -11.83 14.79 8.60
C ARG A 209 -13.32 14.57 8.82
N THR A 210 -13.75 13.31 8.95
CA THR A 210 -15.16 12.89 9.09
C THR A 210 -16.05 13.28 7.90
N ASP A 211 -15.46 13.63 6.77
CA ASP A 211 -16.17 13.97 5.53
C ASP A 211 -16.44 12.70 4.71
N ASN A 212 -17.50 11.99 5.10
CA ASN A 212 -17.91 10.76 4.43
C ASN A 212 -18.40 11.00 2.99
N ASP A 213 -18.98 12.17 2.72
CA ASP A 213 -19.55 12.52 1.42
C ASP A 213 -18.43 12.75 0.39
N ALA A 214 -17.29 13.31 0.82
CA ALA A 214 -16.09 13.38 0.00
C ALA A 214 -15.34 12.04 -0.10
N ALA A 215 -15.30 11.25 0.97
CA ALA A 215 -14.49 10.02 1.02
C ALA A 215 -15.03 8.89 0.12
N VAL A 216 -16.34 8.62 0.16
CA VAL A 216 -16.97 7.52 -0.57
C VAL A 216 -16.68 7.54 -2.08
N PRO A 217 -16.91 8.64 -2.83
CA PRO A 217 -16.68 8.65 -4.27
C PRO A 217 -15.21 8.42 -4.64
N LEU A 218 -14.25 8.87 -3.81
CA LEU A 218 -12.82 8.64 -4.04
C LEU A 218 -12.47 7.15 -3.96
N PHE A 219 -13.01 6.43 -2.97
CA PHE A 219 -12.81 4.98 -2.87
C PHE A 219 -13.55 4.21 -3.97
N GLU A 220 -14.75 4.62 -4.36
CA GLU A 220 -15.47 4.02 -5.50
C GLU A 220 -14.69 4.19 -6.81
N GLU A 221 -14.09 5.37 -7.04
CA GLU A 221 -13.23 5.60 -8.19
C GLU A 221 -11.95 4.74 -8.15
N ALA A 222 -11.33 4.58 -6.98
CA ALA A 222 -10.18 3.70 -6.80
C ALA A 222 -10.55 2.25 -7.18
N LEU A 223 -11.72 1.77 -6.74
CA LEU A 223 -12.22 0.43 -7.03
C LEU A 223 -12.65 0.24 -8.49
N ALA A 224 -13.12 1.30 -9.16
CA ALA A 224 -13.38 1.26 -10.58
C ALA A 224 -12.09 1.08 -11.41
N SER A 225 -10.94 1.53 -10.89
CA SER A 225 -9.62 1.27 -11.49
C SER A 225 -9.04 -0.08 -11.10
N SER A 226 -9.22 -0.48 -9.84
CA SER A 226 -8.64 -1.69 -9.27
C SER A 226 -9.63 -2.30 -8.29
N ALA A 227 -10.42 -3.27 -8.75
CA ALA A 227 -11.43 -3.94 -7.94
C ALA A 227 -10.83 -4.72 -6.74
N THR A 228 -9.52 -4.98 -6.78
CA THR A 228 -8.74 -5.66 -5.74
C THR A 228 -8.07 -4.69 -4.76
N GLU A 229 -8.30 -3.38 -4.88
CA GLU A 229 -7.71 -2.38 -3.98
C GLU A 229 -8.32 -2.47 -2.58
N ALA A 230 -7.65 -3.22 -1.72
CA ALA A 230 -8.15 -3.62 -0.42
C ALA A 230 -8.27 -2.45 0.57
N ARG A 231 -7.38 -1.44 0.48
CA ARG A 231 -7.47 -0.23 1.31
C ARG A 231 -8.71 0.59 0.95
N ALA A 232 -9.12 0.62 -0.32
CA ALA A 232 -10.37 1.27 -0.73
C ALA A 232 -11.61 0.57 -0.17
N TRP A 233 -11.65 -0.77 -0.20
CA TRP A 233 -12.71 -1.54 0.46
C TRP A 233 -12.78 -1.28 1.97
N ALA A 234 -11.63 -1.20 2.64
CA ALA A 234 -11.56 -0.87 4.07
C ALA A 234 -12.07 0.55 4.35
N GLY A 235 -11.70 1.51 3.50
CA GLY A 235 -12.17 2.90 3.56
C GLY A 235 -13.69 3.01 3.42
N LEU A 236 -14.29 2.34 2.43
CA LEU A 236 -15.75 2.27 2.31
C LEU A 236 -16.39 1.64 3.55
N GLY A 237 -15.79 0.55 4.06
CA GLY A 237 -16.24 -0.10 5.28
C GLY A 237 -16.29 0.85 6.47
N MET A 238 -15.23 1.62 6.67
CA MET A 238 -15.13 2.64 7.71
C MET A 238 -16.15 3.78 7.50
N ALA A 239 -16.33 4.26 6.27
CA ALA A 239 -17.35 5.26 5.93
C ALA A 239 -18.77 4.76 6.28
N SER A 240 -19.05 3.49 5.99
CA SER A 240 -20.32 2.84 6.33
C SER A 240 -20.52 2.69 7.84
N MET A 241 -19.45 2.37 8.60
CA MET A 241 -19.50 2.36 10.07
C MET A 241 -19.83 3.75 10.63
N LEU A 242 -19.19 4.81 10.14
CA LEU A 242 -19.45 6.19 10.56
C LEU A 242 -20.91 6.61 10.28
N ARG A 243 -21.48 6.15 9.16
CA ARG A 243 -22.90 6.35 8.82
C ARG A 243 -23.87 5.38 9.53
N ARG A 244 -23.36 4.48 10.37
CA ARG A 244 -24.11 3.40 11.05
C ARG A 244 -24.80 2.42 10.11
N ASP A 245 -24.39 2.35 8.84
CA ASP A 245 -24.79 1.29 7.92
C ASP A 245 -23.90 0.07 8.14
N LEU A 246 -24.16 -0.64 9.24
CA LEU A 246 -23.31 -1.73 9.69
C LEU A 246 -23.35 -2.95 8.75
N LYS A 247 -24.45 -3.13 8.01
CA LYS A 247 -24.58 -4.20 7.02
C LYS A 247 -23.62 -3.96 5.85
N SER A 248 -23.63 -2.75 5.28
CA SER A 248 -22.69 -2.41 4.20
C SER A 248 -21.25 -2.42 4.70
N ALA A 249 -21.01 -1.93 5.92
CA ALA A 249 -19.68 -1.96 6.54
C ALA A 249 -19.10 -3.37 6.59
N GLN A 250 -19.85 -4.35 7.10
CA GLN A 250 -19.41 -5.74 7.14
C GLN A 250 -19.10 -6.29 5.75
N GLN A 251 -19.99 -6.07 4.77
CA GLN A 251 -19.79 -6.56 3.40
C GLN A 251 -18.52 -5.98 2.74
N GLN A 252 -18.25 -4.70 2.97
CA GLN A 252 -17.07 -4.01 2.44
C GLN A 252 -15.79 -4.47 3.15
N LEU A 253 -15.84 -4.64 4.48
CA LEU A 253 -14.71 -5.11 5.27
C LEU A 253 -14.40 -6.60 5.04
N GLU A 254 -15.39 -7.42 4.73
CA GLU A 254 -15.19 -8.82 4.31
C GLU A 254 -14.41 -8.91 2.99
N LYS A 255 -14.69 -8.01 2.03
CA LYS A 255 -13.86 -7.88 0.83
C LYS A 255 -12.44 -7.38 1.15
N ALA A 256 -12.32 -6.43 2.07
CA ALA A 256 -11.02 -5.90 2.47
C ALA A 256 -10.12 -6.97 3.10
N VAL A 257 -10.63 -7.79 4.03
CA VAL A 257 -9.87 -8.90 4.62
C VAL A 257 -9.59 -10.03 3.63
N HIS A 258 -10.44 -10.22 2.61
CA HIS A 258 -10.18 -11.17 1.55
C HIS A 258 -8.93 -10.80 0.73
N PHE A 259 -8.75 -9.51 0.42
CA PHE A 259 -7.59 -9.02 -0.35
C PHE A 259 -6.37 -8.68 0.52
N MET A 260 -6.54 -8.47 1.83
CA MET A 260 -5.45 -8.24 2.79
C MET A 260 -5.57 -9.15 4.03
N PRO A 261 -5.45 -10.48 3.88
CA PRO A 261 -5.62 -11.41 4.99
C PRO A 261 -4.56 -11.24 6.09
N GLY A 262 -3.40 -10.66 5.76
CA GLY A 262 -2.32 -10.38 6.72
C GLY A 262 -2.36 -9.00 7.38
N HIS A 263 -3.36 -8.15 7.09
CA HIS A 263 -3.40 -6.79 7.63
C HIS A 263 -4.26 -6.72 8.91
N ILE A 264 -3.59 -6.61 10.06
CA ILE A 264 -4.21 -6.62 11.40
C ILE A 264 -5.30 -5.55 11.54
N GLY A 265 -5.04 -4.32 11.09
CA GLY A 265 -5.99 -3.22 11.21
C GLY A 265 -7.31 -3.45 10.47
N THR A 266 -7.29 -4.20 9.36
CA THR A 266 -8.52 -4.52 8.61
C THR A 266 -9.37 -5.56 9.34
N TRP A 267 -8.73 -6.55 9.99
CA TRP A 267 -9.43 -7.48 10.87
C TRP A 267 -10.06 -6.79 12.07
N HIS A 268 -9.37 -5.79 12.65
CA HIS A 268 -9.93 -4.96 13.72
C HIS A 268 -11.16 -4.19 13.26
N LEU A 269 -11.11 -3.52 12.10
CA LEU A 269 -12.27 -2.83 11.55
C LEU A 269 -13.46 -3.78 11.37
N LEU A 270 -13.24 -4.99 10.82
CA LEU A 270 -14.29 -5.99 10.68
C LEU A 270 -14.85 -6.44 12.03
N ALA A 271 -13.97 -6.69 13.02
CA ALA A 271 -14.37 -7.09 14.35
C ALA A 271 -15.24 -6.02 15.02
N TRP A 272 -14.85 -4.74 14.92
CA TRP A 272 -15.63 -3.62 15.42
C TRP A 272 -16.97 -3.48 14.71
N ALA A 273 -17.02 -3.60 13.38
CA ALA A 273 -18.27 -3.56 12.62
C ALA A 273 -19.25 -4.66 13.07
N ARG A 274 -18.75 -5.87 13.30
CA ARG A 274 -19.54 -7.00 13.82
C ARG A 274 -19.99 -6.78 15.26
N LEU A 275 -19.10 -6.26 16.12
CA LEU A 275 -19.45 -5.89 17.49
C LEU A 275 -20.58 -4.86 17.53
N TYR A 276 -20.48 -3.78 16.74
CA TYR A 276 -21.55 -2.76 16.65
C TYR A 276 -22.87 -3.34 16.11
N SER A 277 -22.80 -4.42 15.35
CA SER A 277 -23.97 -5.15 14.84
C SER A 277 -24.50 -6.21 15.81
N ASN A 278 -23.95 -6.27 17.03
CA ASN A 278 -24.24 -7.27 18.05
C ASN A 278 -23.89 -8.72 17.64
N ASP A 279 -23.03 -8.90 16.63
CA ASP A 279 -22.46 -10.19 16.25
C ASP A 279 -21.18 -10.45 17.05
N LEU A 280 -21.36 -10.81 18.33
CA LEU A 280 -20.25 -11.09 19.25
C LEU A 280 -19.40 -12.28 18.79
N ALA A 281 -20.02 -13.29 18.16
CA ALA A 281 -19.33 -14.48 17.68
C ALA A 281 -18.40 -14.13 16.49
N GLY A 282 -18.92 -13.40 15.51
CA GLY A 282 -18.11 -12.96 14.37
C GLY A 282 -17.06 -11.92 14.73
N ALA A 283 -17.30 -11.07 15.74
CA ALA A 283 -16.30 -10.16 16.31
C ALA A 283 -15.17 -10.92 17.01
N THR A 284 -15.51 -11.95 17.80
CA THR A 284 -14.53 -12.86 18.44
C THR A 284 -13.62 -13.48 17.39
N ALA A 285 -14.19 -14.09 16.34
CA ALA A 285 -13.42 -14.74 15.28
C ALA A 285 -12.46 -13.79 14.54
N ALA A 286 -12.89 -12.54 14.31
CA ALA A 286 -12.06 -11.53 13.66
C ALA A 286 -10.90 -11.07 14.56
N PHE A 287 -11.12 -10.84 15.86
CA PHE A 287 -10.03 -10.54 16.80
C PHE A 287 -9.10 -11.74 17.04
N GLU A 288 -9.61 -12.97 17.05
CA GLU A 288 -8.77 -14.18 17.10
C GLU A 288 -7.85 -14.28 15.89
N THR A 289 -8.37 -13.95 14.70
CA THR A 289 -7.54 -13.88 13.48
C THR A 289 -6.45 -12.83 13.62
N ALA A 290 -6.79 -11.63 14.11
CA ALA A 290 -5.81 -10.57 14.38
C ALA A 290 -4.74 -10.97 15.41
N LEU A 291 -5.12 -11.68 16.48
CA LEU A 291 -4.19 -12.23 17.48
C LEU A 291 -3.31 -13.34 16.90
N GLY A 292 -3.82 -14.10 15.93
CA GLY A 292 -3.04 -15.09 15.19
C GLY A 292 -1.96 -14.47 14.29
N LEU A 293 -2.22 -13.27 13.76
CA LEU A 293 -1.25 -12.49 12.97
C LEU A 293 -0.16 -11.87 13.85
N ASP A 294 -0.56 -11.23 14.97
CA ASP A 294 0.38 -10.74 15.98
C ASP A 294 -0.22 -10.81 17.39
N ARG A 295 0.33 -11.72 18.20
CA ARG A 295 -0.06 -11.92 19.60
C ARG A 295 0.37 -10.80 20.55
N ASN A 296 1.25 -9.90 20.12
CA ASN A 296 1.79 -8.80 20.90
C ASN A 296 1.14 -7.45 20.54
N PHE A 297 0.21 -7.41 19.59
CA PHE A 297 -0.52 -6.20 19.28
C PHE A 297 -1.57 -5.92 20.35
N GLY A 298 -1.29 -4.95 21.24
CA GLY A 298 -2.11 -4.67 22.43
C GLY A 298 -3.59 -4.41 22.13
N GLU A 299 -3.88 -3.75 21.01
CA GLU A 299 -5.25 -3.45 20.57
C GLU A 299 -6.07 -4.70 20.24
N SER A 300 -5.44 -5.79 19.78
CA SER A 300 -6.14 -7.06 19.56
C SER A 300 -6.66 -7.66 20.88
N HIS A 301 -5.87 -7.57 21.96
CA HIS A 301 -6.30 -8.00 23.29
C HIS A 301 -7.35 -7.05 23.88
N GLY A 302 -7.18 -5.74 23.65
CA GLY A 302 -8.14 -4.73 24.07
C GLY A 302 -9.51 -4.95 23.42
N GLY A 303 -9.57 -5.13 22.11
CA GLY A 303 -10.80 -5.45 21.38
C GLY A 303 -11.45 -6.76 21.84
N MET A 304 -10.66 -7.81 22.07
CA MET A 304 -11.15 -9.07 22.64
C MET A 304 -11.77 -8.88 24.03
N ALA A 305 -11.14 -8.07 24.88
CA ALA A 305 -11.69 -7.75 26.19
C ALA A 305 -13.07 -7.08 26.10
N VAL A 306 -13.27 -6.20 25.12
CA VAL A 306 -14.57 -5.55 24.89
C VAL A 306 -15.63 -6.59 24.52
N VAL A 307 -15.31 -7.50 23.58
CA VAL A 307 -16.24 -8.58 23.20
C VAL A 307 -16.60 -9.45 24.41
N GLN A 308 -15.61 -9.83 25.22
CA GLN A 308 -15.80 -10.66 26.41
C GLN A 308 -16.63 -9.94 27.49
N ALA A 309 -16.38 -8.65 27.71
CA ALA A 309 -17.16 -7.84 28.64
C ALA A 309 -18.63 -7.73 28.21
N MET A 310 -18.89 -7.45 26.92
CA MET A 310 -20.24 -7.40 26.36
C MET A 310 -20.95 -8.77 26.38
N ALA A 311 -20.19 -9.86 26.29
CA ALA A 311 -20.69 -11.24 26.44
C ALA A 311 -20.91 -11.66 27.92
N GLY A 312 -20.63 -10.80 28.90
CA GLY A 312 -20.75 -11.11 30.33
C GLY A 312 -19.65 -12.04 30.88
N LYS A 313 -18.60 -12.29 30.10
CA LYS A 313 -17.48 -13.17 30.46
C LYS A 313 -16.42 -12.40 31.25
N ARG A 314 -16.79 -11.97 32.46
CA ARG A 314 -15.97 -11.06 33.28
C ARG A 314 -14.52 -11.51 33.47
N ALA A 315 -14.31 -12.78 33.87
CA ALA A 315 -12.96 -13.29 34.14
C ALA A 315 -12.07 -13.33 32.88
N GLU A 316 -12.64 -13.70 31.73
CA GLU A 316 -11.91 -13.67 30.44
C GLU A 316 -11.56 -12.22 30.06
N ALA A 317 -12.52 -11.29 30.21
CA ALA A 317 -12.31 -9.87 29.93
C ALA A 317 -11.20 -9.27 30.79
N GLU A 318 -11.19 -9.52 32.10
CA GLU A 318 -10.15 -9.03 33.03
C GLU A 318 -8.75 -9.53 32.63
N ALA A 319 -8.63 -10.79 32.20
CA ALA A 319 -7.36 -11.34 31.71
C ALA A 319 -6.90 -10.63 30.42
N SER A 320 -7.80 -10.42 29.45
CA SER A 320 -7.51 -9.72 28.20
C SER A 320 -7.17 -8.24 28.43
N ILE A 321 -7.86 -7.56 29.37
CA ILE A 321 -7.55 -6.19 29.80
C ILE A 321 -6.12 -6.12 30.35
N ALA A 322 -5.75 -7.02 31.26
CA ALA A 322 -4.42 -7.05 31.86
C ALA A 322 -3.34 -7.26 30.79
N ARG A 323 -3.60 -8.12 29.80
CA ARG A 323 -2.71 -8.36 28.68
C ARG A 323 -2.55 -7.13 27.79
N ALA A 324 -3.67 -6.50 27.41
CA ALA A 324 -3.68 -5.29 26.60
C ALA A 324 -2.93 -4.14 27.27
N LEU A 325 -3.21 -3.85 28.55
CA LEU A 325 -2.55 -2.79 29.32
C LEU A 325 -1.08 -3.09 29.64
N GLY A 326 -0.70 -4.37 29.67
CA GLY A 326 0.69 -4.79 29.79
C GLY A 326 1.51 -4.53 28.51
N LEU A 327 0.87 -4.59 27.34
CA LEU A 327 1.48 -4.32 26.04
C LEU A 327 1.45 -2.82 25.69
N ASP A 328 0.33 -2.17 25.97
CA ASP A 328 0.09 -0.75 25.76
C ASP A 328 -0.69 -0.18 26.95
N ARG A 329 -0.01 0.61 27.79
CA ARG A 329 -0.59 1.19 29.02
C ARG A 329 -1.74 2.17 28.73
N ASP A 330 -1.79 2.71 27.52
CA ASP A 330 -2.79 3.67 27.07
C ASP A 330 -3.85 3.04 26.17
N ASN A 331 -3.92 1.71 26.13
CA ASN A 331 -4.87 1.00 25.29
C ASN A 331 -6.33 1.39 25.59
N LEU A 332 -6.95 2.06 24.62
CA LEU A 332 -8.31 2.60 24.70
C LEU A 332 -9.35 1.51 24.87
N SER A 333 -9.23 0.42 24.11
CA SER A 333 -10.20 -0.67 24.08
C SER A 333 -10.22 -1.45 25.39
N ALA A 334 -9.07 -1.68 26.02
CA ALA A 334 -8.98 -2.28 27.34
C ALA A 334 -9.66 -1.42 28.41
N ARG A 335 -9.48 -0.09 28.35
CA ARG A 335 -10.14 0.83 29.29
C ARG A 335 -11.65 0.93 29.04
N TYR A 336 -12.09 0.86 27.77
CA TYR A 336 -13.50 0.72 27.44
C TYR A 336 -14.10 -0.58 28.00
N ALA A 337 -13.37 -1.70 27.91
CA ALA A 337 -13.79 -2.97 28.50
C ALA A 337 -13.90 -2.88 30.04
N GLN A 338 -12.99 -2.16 30.72
CA GLN A 338 -13.12 -1.90 32.16
C GLN A 338 -14.42 -1.16 32.49
N MET A 339 -14.71 -0.06 31.77
CA MET A 339 -15.97 0.68 31.94
C MET A 339 -17.20 -0.20 31.67
N ALA A 340 -17.13 -1.09 30.70
CA ALA A 340 -18.17 -2.08 30.40
C ALA A 340 -18.42 -3.04 31.57
N LEU A 341 -17.36 -3.55 32.18
CA LEU A 341 -17.47 -4.45 33.34
C LEU A 341 -17.97 -3.75 34.60
N ASP A 342 -17.67 -2.45 34.76
CA ASP A 342 -18.08 -1.68 35.93
C ASP A 342 -19.51 -1.14 35.82
N GLY A 343 -20.17 -1.31 34.67
CA GLY A 343 -21.54 -0.85 34.41
C GLY A 343 -21.64 0.63 34.01
N ASP A 344 -20.49 1.26 33.72
CA ASP A 344 -20.35 2.70 33.51
C ASP A 344 -20.53 3.15 32.04
N LEU A 345 -20.89 2.23 31.13
CA LEU A 345 -21.07 2.54 29.69
C LEU A 345 -22.20 3.53 29.39
N GLN A 346 -23.11 3.77 30.34
CA GLN A 346 -24.21 4.71 30.17
C GLN A 346 -23.82 6.18 30.38
N ASP A 347 -22.55 6.47 30.64
CA ASP A 347 -22.02 7.84 30.72
C ASP A 347 -21.14 8.18 29.49
N PRO A 348 -21.75 8.65 28.37
CA PRO A 348 -21.03 9.12 27.19
C PRO A 348 -20.00 10.20 27.48
N ALA A 349 -20.20 11.02 28.52
CA ALA A 349 -19.28 12.09 28.89
C ALA A 349 -18.01 11.55 29.53
N ARG A 350 -18.11 10.49 30.36
CA ARG A 350 -16.94 9.76 30.88
C ARG A 350 -16.13 9.09 29.79
N PHE A 351 -16.79 8.41 28.85
CA PHE A 351 -16.07 7.76 27.74
C PHE A 351 -15.39 8.80 26.83
N HIS A 352 -16.09 9.88 26.50
CA HIS A 352 -15.52 10.99 25.74
C HIS A 352 -14.32 11.63 26.48
N ALA A 353 -14.45 11.92 27.78
CA ALA A 353 -13.35 12.48 28.57
C ALA A 353 -12.14 11.54 28.67
N LEU A 354 -12.38 10.23 28.76
CA LEU A 354 -11.33 9.21 28.74
C LEU A 354 -10.62 9.15 27.38
N ALA A 355 -11.38 9.11 26.28
CA ALA A 355 -10.83 9.14 24.94
C ALA A 355 -9.99 10.40 24.71
N MET A 356 -10.52 11.56 25.10
CA MET A 356 -9.84 12.85 24.99
C MET A 356 -8.56 12.92 25.82
N ARG A 357 -8.58 12.39 27.05
CA ARG A 357 -7.40 12.33 27.92
C ARG A 357 -6.32 11.41 27.37
N LEU A 358 -6.68 10.28 26.78
CA LEU A 358 -5.72 9.34 26.21
C LEU A 358 -5.15 9.86 24.89
N LEU A 359 -5.98 10.52 24.08
CA LEU A 359 -5.53 11.24 22.89
C LEU A 359 -4.62 12.42 23.27
N SER A 360 -4.90 13.15 24.35
CA SER A 360 -4.05 14.26 24.81
C SER A 360 -2.73 13.83 25.45
N MET A 361 -2.61 12.58 25.90
CA MET A 361 -1.35 12.00 26.39
C MET A 361 -0.47 11.45 25.27
N ARG A 362 -0.99 11.30 24.05
CA ARG A 362 -0.15 11.07 22.87
C ARG A 362 0.52 12.38 22.48
N GLU A 363 1.85 12.37 22.39
CA GLU A 363 2.57 13.41 21.65
C GLU A 363 1.98 13.43 20.24
N GLY A 364 1.29 14.53 19.89
CA GLY A 364 0.90 14.75 18.52
C GLY A 364 2.15 14.97 17.69
N THR A 365 2.10 14.55 16.43
CA THR A 365 2.90 15.24 15.41
C THR A 365 2.60 16.75 15.54
N PHE A 366 3.62 17.60 15.37
CA PHE A 366 3.54 19.07 15.44
C PHE A 366 3.60 19.75 16.83
N GLY A 367 4.11 19.10 17.89
CA GLY A 367 4.42 19.80 19.15
C GLY A 367 3.20 20.42 19.86
N ARG A 368 2.00 19.96 19.52
CA ARG A 368 0.74 20.17 20.25
C ARG A 368 0.16 18.81 20.58
N SER A 369 -0.43 18.68 21.76
CA SER A 369 -1.12 17.45 22.11
C SER A 369 -2.34 17.29 21.18
N MET A 370 -2.71 16.06 20.82
CA MET A 370 -3.97 15.82 20.09
C MET A 370 -5.19 16.34 20.87
N GLY A 371 -5.07 16.54 22.20
CA GLY A 371 -6.06 17.23 23.02
C GLY A 371 -6.25 18.71 22.65
N ASP A 372 -5.17 19.42 22.28
CA ASP A 372 -5.23 20.83 21.87
C ASP A 372 -5.92 20.98 20.51
N ILE A 373 -5.72 20.00 19.62
CA ILE A 373 -6.38 19.94 18.30
C ILE A 373 -7.89 19.76 18.51
N VAL A 374 -8.31 18.80 19.35
CA VAL A 374 -9.73 18.54 19.56
C VAL A 374 -10.42 19.68 20.33
N GLN A 375 -9.74 20.37 21.26
CA GLN A 375 -10.27 21.59 21.87
C GLN A 375 -10.49 22.72 20.86
N SER A 376 -9.59 22.88 19.88
CA SER A 376 -9.74 23.91 18.84
C SER A 376 -10.94 23.70 17.91
N TYR A 377 -11.35 22.44 17.72
CA TYR A 377 -12.56 22.06 16.97
C TYR A 377 -13.86 22.31 17.75
N GLN A 378 -13.82 22.36 19.08
CA GLN A 378 -14.99 22.65 19.92
C GLN A 378 -15.26 24.16 20.08
N SER A 379 -14.27 25.00 19.75
CA SER A 379 -14.36 26.47 19.80
C SER A 379 -14.77 27.14 18.48
N ARG A 380 -15.14 26.36 17.46
CA ARG A 380 -15.80 26.80 16.22
C ARG A 380 -17.22 26.27 16.19
#